data_AF-A0A7X5I823-F1
#
_entry.id   AF-A0A7X5I823-F1
#
_cell.length_a   1.000
_cell.length_b   1.000
_cell.length_c   1.000
_cell.angle_alpha   90.00
_cell.angle_beta   90.00
_cell.angle_gamma   90.00
#
_symmetry.space_group_name_H-M   'P 1'
#
loop_
_entity.id
_entity.type
_entity.pdbx_description
1 polymer ?
#
loop_
_entity_poly.entity_id
_entity_poly.type
_entity_poly.pdbx_seq_one_letter_code
_entity_poly.pdbx_strand_id
1 'polypeptide(L)'
;MTIKDLFNKYRLEAEKNVRNNELNTIVYMSGSKIKKSKLQKMLDNYKNNSSLDCELGVIDKSIHDFEMKAAEILEKSLEHYETY
;
A
#
# COMPACT_ATOMS: atom_id res chain seq x y z
N MET A 1 -7.67 -15.39 -8.04
CA MET A 1 -6.86 -14.19 -7.72
C MET A 1 -6.32 -14.35 -6.31
N THR A 2 -5.00 -14.36 -6.13
CA THR A 2 -4.41 -14.51 -4.80
C THR A 2 -4.46 -13.19 -4.03
N ILE A 3 -4.27 -13.24 -2.72
CA ILE A 3 -4.21 -12.03 -1.88
C ILE A 3 -3.02 -11.14 -2.28
N LYS A 4 -1.93 -11.75 -2.75
CA LYS A 4 -0.76 -11.05 -3.28
C LYS A 4 -1.08 -10.30 -4.57
N ASP A 5 -1.84 -10.90 -5.48
CA ASP A 5 -2.27 -10.22 -6.71
C ASP A 5 -3.19 -9.04 -6.42
N LEU A 6 -4.09 -9.21 -5.45
CA LEU A 6 -4.97 -8.16 -4.94
C LEU A 6 -4.18 -6.99 -4.36
N PHE A 7 -3.24 -7.29 -3.46
CA PHE A 7 -2.36 -6.27 -2.87
C PHE A 7 -1.55 -5.54 -3.95
N ASN A 8 -0.98 -6.27 -4.91
CA ASN A 8 -0.24 -5.66 -6.02
C ASN A 8 -1.12 -4.73 -6.86
N LYS A 9 -2.37 -5.13 -7.13
CA LYS A 9 -3.32 -4.27 -7.84
C LYS A 9 -3.57 -2.97 -7.08
N TYR A 10 -3.84 -3.07 -5.79
CA TYR A 10 -4.07 -1.90 -4.95
C TYR A 10 -2.84 -1.01 -4.84
N ARG A 11 -1.65 -1.59 -4.69
CA ARG A 11 -0.39 -0.86 -4.67
C ARG A 11 -0.18 -0.08 -5.95
N LEU A 12 -0.35 -0.71 -7.12
CA LEU A 12 -0.22 -0.03 -8.42
C LEU A 12 -1.21 1.14 -8.57
N GLU A 13 -2.41 0.98 -8.04
CA GLU A 13 -3.43 2.04 -8.06
C GLU A 13 -3.07 3.19 -7.13
N ALA A 14 -2.58 2.90 -5.91
CA ALA A 14 -2.07 3.90 -4.99
C ALA A 14 -0.86 4.64 -5.59
N GLU A 15 0.10 3.94 -6.17
CA GLU A 15 1.27 4.54 -6.83
C GLU A 15 0.86 5.45 -8.00
N LYS A 16 -0.16 5.05 -8.77
CA LYS A 16 -0.72 5.90 -9.83
C LYS A 16 -1.29 7.19 -9.26
N ASN A 17 -2.01 7.13 -8.15
CA ASN A 17 -2.57 8.30 -7.47
C ASN A 17 -1.45 9.21 -6.94
N VAL A 18 -0.38 8.65 -6.37
CA VAL A 18 0.80 9.44 -5.96
C VAL A 18 1.45 10.16 -7.14
N ARG A 19 1.60 9.48 -8.29
CA ARG A 19 2.14 10.11 -9.53
C ARG A 19 1.27 11.25 -10.04
N ASN A 20 -0.04 11.15 -9.86
CA ASN A 20 -1.01 12.20 -10.23
C ASN A 20 -1.15 13.29 -9.15
N ASN A 21 -0.40 13.21 -8.05
CA ASN A 21 -0.48 14.11 -6.89
C ASN A 21 -1.84 14.05 -6.15
N GLU A 22 -2.55 12.92 -6.25
CA GLU A 22 -3.84 12.65 -5.61
C GLU A 22 -3.65 11.84 -4.31
N LEU A 23 -3.12 12.50 -3.27
CA LEU A 23 -2.72 11.84 -2.00
C LEU A 23 -3.87 11.56 -1.02
N ASN A 24 -5.06 12.10 -1.30
CA ASN A 24 -6.26 11.93 -0.46
C ASN A 24 -7.27 10.94 -1.05
N THR A 25 -6.86 10.19 -2.06
CA THR A 25 -7.73 9.20 -2.72
C THR A 25 -7.84 7.94 -1.88
N ILE A 26 -8.99 7.28 -1.96
CA ILE A 26 -9.23 5.97 -1.35
C ILE A 26 -9.39 4.96 -2.48
N VAL A 27 -8.48 3.99 -2.54
CA VAL A 27 -8.64 2.79 -3.37
C VAL A 27 -9.73 1.92 -2.75
N TYR A 28 -10.76 1.57 -3.52
CA TYR A 28 -11.85 0.74 -3.03
C TYR A 28 -11.37 -0.70 -2.74
N MET A 29 -11.60 -1.16 -1.52
CA MET A 29 -11.23 -2.49 -1.06
C MET A 29 -12.38 -3.13 -0.30
N SER A 30 -12.69 -4.39 -0.61
CA SER A 30 -13.74 -5.13 0.07
C SER A 30 -13.43 -6.63 0.18
N GLY A 31 -14.05 -7.29 1.15
CA GLY A 31 -13.89 -8.73 1.38
C GLY A 31 -14.05 -9.16 2.84
N SER A 32 -13.50 -10.33 3.19
CA SER A 32 -13.62 -10.85 4.56
C SER A 32 -12.64 -10.20 5.53
N LYS A 33 -12.94 -10.26 6.83
CA LYS A 33 -12.03 -9.81 7.91
C LYS A 33 -10.63 -10.45 7.82
N ILE A 34 -10.57 -11.71 7.39
CA ILE A 34 -9.30 -12.44 7.18
C ILE A 34 -8.49 -11.79 6.05
N LYS A 35 -9.14 -11.37 4.96
CA LYS A 35 -8.47 -10.65 3.86
C LYS A 35 -7.95 -9.30 4.34
N LYS A 36 -8.76 -8.52 5.08
CA LYS A 36 -8.33 -7.25 5.68
C LYS A 36 -7.05 -7.43 6.51
N SER A 37 -7.04 -8.39 7.43
CA SER A 37 -5.86 -8.66 8.27
C SER A 37 -4.62 -9.08 7.45
N LYS A 38 -4.80 -9.89 6.41
CA LYS A 38 -3.68 -10.27 5.52
C LYS A 38 -3.16 -9.09 4.70
N LEU A 39 -4.04 -8.25 4.17
CA LEU A 39 -3.65 -7.05 3.43
C LEU A 39 -2.91 -6.06 4.34
N GLN A 40 -3.34 -5.91 5.59
CA GLN A 40 -2.66 -5.07 6.57
C GLN A 40 -1.23 -5.57 6.85
N LYS A 41 -1.05 -6.88 7.07
CA LYS A 41 0.30 -7.46 7.20
C LYS A 41 1.17 -7.24 5.97
N MET A 42 0.57 -7.26 4.77
CA MET A 42 1.31 -6.98 3.53
C MET A 42 1.70 -5.51 3.40
N LEU A 43 0.84 -4.59 3.87
CA LEU A 43 1.15 -3.16 3.94
C LEU A 43 2.29 -2.90 4.93
N ASP A 44 2.25 -3.51 6.12
CA ASP A 44 3.30 -3.37 7.12
C ASP A 44 4.65 -3.87 6.57
N ASN A 45 4.65 -5.02 5.90
CA ASN A 45 5.84 -5.54 5.24
C ASN A 45 6.34 -4.63 4.12
N TYR A 46 5.44 -4.02 3.35
CA TYR A 46 5.81 -3.07 2.31
C TYR A 46 6.52 -1.84 2.90
N LYS A 47 5.98 -1.27 3.98
CA LYS A 47 6.60 -0.15 4.70
C LYS A 47 7.99 -0.52 5.24
N ASN A 48 8.08 -1.66 5.93
CA ASN A 48 9.33 -2.14 6.53
C ASN A 48 10.41 -2.44 5.48
N ASN A 49 10.04 -3.09 4.37
CA ASN A 49 10.98 -3.39 3.29
C ASN A 49 11.51 -2.10 2.67
N SER A 50 10.65 -1.13 2.38
CA SER A 50 11.07 0.16 1.83
C SER A 50 12.02 0.90 2.77
N SER A 51 11.75 0.90 4.08
CA SER A 51 12.65 1.49 5.09
C SER A 51 14.01 0.81 5.08
N LEU A 52 14.01 -0.53 5.10
CA LEU A 52 15.24 -1.33 5.12
C LEU A 52 16.04 -1.18 3.82
N ASP A 53 15.38 -1.16 2.67
CA ASP A 53 16.02 -0.93 1.37
C ASP A 53 16.62 0.48 1.29
N CYS A 54 15.96 1.49 1.89
CA CYS A 54 16.50 2.84 1.97
C CYS A 54 17.71 2.92 2.92
N GLU A 55 17.64 2.25 4.07
CA GLU A 55 18.73 2.18 5.05
C GLU A 55 19.97 1.45 4.50
N LEU A 56 19.75 0.39 3.73
CA LEU A 56 20.82 -0.36 3.06
C LEU A 56 21.36 0.33 1.80
N GLY A 57 20.76 1.45 1.39
CA GLY A 57 21.14 2.17 0.17
C GLY A 57 20.80 1.43 -1.12
N VAL A 58 19.85 0.49 -1.08
CA VAL A 58 19.31 -0.23 -2.24
C VAL A 58 18.39 0.69 -3.05
N ILE A 59 17.62 1.54 -2.36
CA ILE A 59 16.78 2.56 -2.98
C ILE A 59 17.15 3.96 -2.46
N ASP A 60 16.93 4.95 -3.31
CA ASP A 60 17.07 6.35 -2.92
C ASP A 60 15.94 6.80 -1.99
N LYS A 61 16.23 7.81 -1.17
CA LYS A 61 15.23 8.45 -0.30
C LYS A 61 13.99 8.94 -1.07
N SER A 62 14.16 9.40 -2.31
CA SER A 62 13.05 9.83 -3.17
C SER A 62 12.10 8.69 -3.54
N ILE A 63 12.63 7.48 -3.74
CA ILE A 63 11.85 6.26 -4.00
C ILE A 63 11.14 5.86 -2.73
N HIS A 64 11.85 5.83 -1.59
CA HIS A 64 11.24 5.56 -0.29
C HIS A 64 10.08 6.51 0.01
N ASP A 65 10.28 7.83 -0.15
CA ASP A 65 9.23 8.83 0.08
C ASP A 65 8.02 8.62 -0.86
N PHE A 66 8.25 8.20 -2.10
CA PHE A 66 7.18 7.84 -3.03
C PHE A 66 6.40 6.60 -2.56
N GLU A 67 7.10 5.57 -2.12
CA GLU A 67 6.51 4.33 -1.60
C GLU A 67 5.73 4.59 -0.30
N MET A 68 6.23 5.45 0.60
CA MET A 68 5.53 5.83 1.83
C MET A 68 4.23 6.57 1.52
N LYS A 69 4.22 7.48 0.54
CA LYS A 69 2.97 8.14 0.08
C LYS A 69 1.95 7.14 -0.47
N ALA A 70 2.41 6.12 -1.21
CA ALA A 70 1.53 5.07 -1.69
C ALA A 70 1.00 4.22 -0.52
N ALA A 71 1.84 3.95 0.48
CA ALA A 71 1.47 3.23 1.69
C ALA A 71 0.42 3.99 2.53
N GLU A 72 0.50 5.32 2.61
CA GLU A 72 -0.51 6.16 3.28
C GLU A 72 -1.89 6.04 2.62
N ILE A 73 -1.95 6.05 1.28
CA ILE A 73 -3.19 5.83 0.53
C ILE A 73 -3.77 4.46 0.85
N LEU A 74 -2.93 3.42 0.85
CA LEU A 74 -3.35 2.05 1.16
C LEU A 74 -3.83 1.91 2.61
N GLU A 75 -3.22 2.62 3.55
CA GLU A 75 -3.61 2.64 4.96
C GLU A 75 -5.01 3.22 5.13
N LYS A 76 -5.26 4.41 4.56
CA LYS A 76 -6.59 5.02 4.50
C LYS A 76 -7.61 4.07 3.85
N SER A 77 -7.24 3.43 2.75
CA SER A 77 -8.09 2.43 2.09
C SER A 77 -8.44 1.23 2.98
N LEU A 78 -7.51 0.77 3.81
CA LEU A 78 -7.77 -0.32 4.75
C LEU A 78 -8.66 0.11 5.92
N GLU A 79 -8.61 1.38 6.34
CA GLU A 79 -9.56 1.94 7.32
C GLU A 79 -10.99 1.89 6.77
N HIS A 80 -11.16 2.29 5.50
CA HIS A 80 -12.43 2.26 4.77
C HIS A 80 -12.79 0.89 4.15
N TYR A 81 -12.08 -0.17 4.52
CA TYR A 81 -12.30 -1.51 3.96
C TYR A 81 -13.69 -2.06 4.28
N GLU A 82 -14.48 -2.33 3.25
CA GLU A 82 -15.83 -2.87 3.41
C GLU A 82 -15.78 -4.38 3.68
N THR A 83 -16.29 -4.78 4.85
CA THR A 83 -16.42 -6.19 5.22
C THR A 83 -17.84 -6.69 5.00
N TYR A 84 -17.98 -7.81 4.31
CA TYR A 84 -19.23 -8.53 4.09
C TYR A 84 -19.07 -10.02 4.40
#